data_AF-R5IZR8-F1
#
_entry.id   AF-R5IZR8-F1
#
_cell.length_a   1.000
_cell.length_b   1.000
_cell.length_c   1.000
_cell.angle_alpha   90.00
_cell.angle_beta   90.00
_cell.angle_gamma   90.00
#
_symmetry.space_group_name_H-M   'P 1'
#
loop_
_entity.id
_entity.type
_entity.pdbx_description
1 polymer ?
#
loop_
_entity_poly.entity_id
_entity_poly.type
_entity_poly.pdbx_seq_one_letter_code
_entity_poly.pdbx_strand_id
1 'polypeptide(L)'
;MGFNHYSLLLLALVLLFALAAGYLFRLVILALLKYLRSGEVRKEKAETKKTLGEALKAHRTRCKMTQEFVAESLGVSRQAVSKWESGVSHS
;
A
#
# COMPACT_ATOMS: atom_id res chain seq x y z
N MET A 1 -40.09 -44.13 2.82
CA MET A 1 -39.10 -43.93 3.90
C MET A 1 -39.16 -42.47 4.30
N GLY A 2 -39.76 -42.18 5.47
CA GLY A 2 -40.13 -40.83 5.87
C GLY A 2 -38.90 -39.98 6.18
N PHE A 3 -38.85 -38.79 5.60
CA PHE A 3 -37.84 -37.80 5.94
C PHE A 3 -38.10 -37.33 7.38
N ASN A 4 -37.32 -37.84 8.34
CA ASN A 4 -37.52 -37.51 9.75
C ASN A 4 -37.22 -36.03 9.99
N HIS A 5 -38.04 -35.35 10.82
CA HIS A 5 -37.86 -33.92 11.14
C HIS A 5 -36.44 -33.59 11.63
N TYR A 6 -35.81 -34.53 12.36
CA TYR A 6 -34.41 -34.44 12.77
C TYR A 6 -33.41 -34.37 11.61
N SER A 7 -33.67 -35.07 10.51
CA SER A 7 -32.82 -35.02 9.31
C SER A 7 -32.91 -33.66 8.62
N LEU A 8 -34.09 -33.03 8.61
CA LEU A 8 -34.30 -31.67 8.09
C LEU A 8 -33.53 -30.64 8.95
N LEU A 9 -33.62 -30.76 10.28
CA LEU A 9 -32.91 -29.87 11.21
C LEU A 9 -31.39 -30.01 11.09
N LEU A 10 -30.88 -31.24 10.98
CA LEU A 10 -29.45 -31.49 10.82
C LEU A 10 -28.92 -30.93 9.50
N LEU A 11 -29.66 -31.09 8.41
CA LEU A 11 -29.30 -30.52 7.11
C LEU A 11 -29.29 -28.98 7.14
N ALA A 12 -30.28 -28.36 7.79
CA ALA A 12 -30.32 -26.91 7.98
C ALA A 12 -29.14 -26.40 8.81
N LEU A 13 -28.76 -27.10 9.87
CA LEU A 13 -27.61 -26.77 10.71
C LEU A 13 -26.30 -26.85 9.92
N VAL A 14 -26.11 -27.91 9.14
CA VAL A 14 -24.92 -28.09 8.29
C VAL A 14 -24.82 -26.98 7.25
N LEU A 15 -25.93 -26.61 6.62
CA LEU A 15 -25.98 -25.50 5.66
C LEU A 15 -25.62 -24.16 6.32
N LEU A 16 -26.17 -23.89 7.50
CA LEU A 16 -25.85 -22.67 8.24
C LEU A 16 -24.36 -22.60 8.61
N PHE A 17 -23.78 -23.72 9.05
CA PHE A 17 -22.36 -23.81 9.37
C PHE A 17 -21.48 -23.64 8.13
N ALA A 18 -21.87 -24.23 6.99
CA ALA A 18 -21.17 -24.08 5.72
C ALA A 18 -21.18 -22.62 5.22
N LEU A 19 -22.32 -21.92 5.34
CA LEU A 19 -22.42 -20.50 5.00
C LEU A 19 -21.55 -19.63 5.92
N ALA A 20 -21.58 -19.90 7.23
CA ALA A 20 -20.74 -19.20 8.19
C ALA A 20 -19.23 -19.42 7.92
N ALA A 21 -18.83 -20.65 7.66
CA ALA A 21 -17.45 -20.99 7.31
C ALA A 21 -17.01 -20.34 5.99
N GLY A 22 -17.88 -20.35 4.96
CA GLY A 22 -17.61 -19.68 3.69
C GLY A 22 -17.49 -18.17 3.84
N TYR A 23 -18.32 -17.55 4.69
CA TYR A 23 -18.23 -16.13 5.00
C TYR A 23 -16.91 -15.79 5.73
N LEU A 24 -16.54 -16.59 6.74
CA LEU A 24 -15.27 -16.41 7.46
C LEU A 24 -14.07 -16.54 6.48
N PHE A 25 -14.11 -17.54 5.61
CA PHE A 25 -13.07 -17.75 4.60
C PHE A 25 -12.93 -16.55 3.65
N ARG A 26 -14.06 -16.00 3.19
CA ARG A 26 -14.08 -14.76 2.39
C ARG A 26 -13.41 -13.59 3.13
N LEU A 27 -13.71 -13.41 4.42
CA LEU A 27 -13.10 -12.33 5.21
C LEU A 27 -11.58 -12.50 5.34
N VAL A 28 -11.10 -13.72 5.54
CA VAL A 28 -9.66 -14.02 5.59
C VAL A 28 -9.00 -13.68 4.25
N ILE A 29 -9.58 -14.08 3.12
CA ILE A 29 -9.06 -13.72 1.79
C ILE A 29 -9.00 -12.20 1.61
N LEU A 30 -10.07 -11.49 1.96
CA LEU A 30 -10.11 -10.03 1.83
C LEU A 30 -9.07 -9.35 2.74
N ALA A 31 -8.88 -9.86 3.95
CA ALA A 31 -7.86 -9.37 4.87
C ALA A 31 -6.44 -9.60 4.33
N LEU A 32 -6.17 -10.78 3.77
CA LEU A 32 -4.88 -11.12 3.15
C LEU A 32 -4.62 -10.27 1.90
N LEU A 33 -5.61 -10.10 1.02
CA LEU A 33 -5.49 -9.23 -0.15
C LEU A 33 -5.23 -7.78 0.26
N LYS A 34 -5.91 -7.28 1.30
CA LYS A 34 -5.67 -5.94 1.84
C LYS A 34 -4.28 -5.81 2.44
N TYR A 35 -3.81 -6.84 3.16
CA TYR A 35 -2.49 -6.87 3.76
C TYR A 35 -1.37 -6.86 2.71
N LEU A 36 -1.48 -7.73 1.69
CA LEU A 36 -0.53 -7.79 0.58
C LEU A 36 -0.51 -6.48 -0.20
N ARG A 37 -1.69 -5.96 -0.60
CA ARG A 37 -1.79 -4.68 -1.31
C ARG A 37 -1.23 -3.50 -0.50
N SER A 38 -1.50 -3.46 0.81
CA SER A 38 -0.95 -2.39 1.67
C SER A 38 0.56 -2.52 1.86
N GLY A 39 1.10 -3.74 1.87
CA GLY A 39 2.53 -4.00 1.94
C GLY A 39 3.25 -3.60 0.65
N GLU A 40 2.70 -3.98 -0.50
CA GLU A 40 3.22 -3.63 -1.83
C GLU A 40 3.15 -2.14 -2.09
N VAL A 41 2.00 -1.47 -1.85
CA VAL A 41 1.86 -0.01 -2.04
C VAL A 41 2.85 0.77 -1.17
N ARG A 42 3.15 0.29 0.05
CA ARG A 42 4.15 0.94 0.91
C ARG A 42 5.57 0.74 0.40
N LYS A 43 5.89 -0.44 -0.12
CA LYS A 43 7.20 -0.73 -0.73
C LYS A 43 7.39 0.04 -2.03
N GLU A 44 6.41 0.03 -2.90
CA GLU A 44 6.40 0.76 -4.17
C GLU A 44 6.59 2.26 -3.91
N LYS A 45 5.79 2.87 -3.03
CA LYS A 45 5.97 4.28 -2.65
C LYS A 45 7.35 4.57 -2.05
N ALA A 46 7.92 3.64 -1.28
CA ALA A 46 9.26 3.81 -0.72
C ALA A 46 10.36 3.74 -1.79
N GLU A 47 10.24 2.84 -2.77
CA GLU A 47 11.18 2.74 -3.89
C GLU A 47 11.03 3.89 -4.88
N THR A 48 9.81 4.32 -5.21
CA THR A 48 9.56 5.50 -6.04
C THR A 48 10.12 6.77 -5.39
N LYS A 49 10.05 6.90 -4.05
CA LYS A 49 10.68 8.02 -3.34
C LYS A 49 12.20 7.98 -3.38
N LYS A 50 12.80 6.79 -3.19
CA LYS A 50 14.26 6.60 -3.32
C LYS A 50 14.73 6.99 -4.72
N THR A 51 14.04 6.51 -5.76
CA THR A 51 14.39 6.79 -7.16
C THR A 51 14.21 8.26 -7.54
N LEU A 52 13.15 8.95 -7.11
CA LEU A 52 12.94 10.36 -7.47
C LEU A 52 13.96 11.31 -6.82
N GLY A 53 14.22 11.16 -5.52
CA GLY A 53 15.18 12.01 -4.80
C GLY A 53 16.61 11.81 -5.30
N GLU A 54 17.01 10.55 -5.54
CA GLU A 54 18.31 10.22 -6.13
C GLU A 54 18.43 10.72 -7.57
N ALA A 55 17.39 10.56 -8.40
CA ALA A 55 17.38 11.08 -9.76
C ALA A 55 17.50 12.61 -9.80
N LEU A 56 16.81 13.32 -8.91
CA LEU A 56 16.88 14.77 -8.81
C LEU A 56 18.29 15.23 -8.44
N LYS A 57 18.90 14.60 -7.44
CA LYS A 57 20.28 14.87 -7.01
C LYS A 57 21.30 14.55 -8.11
N ALA A 58 21.12 13.43 -8.82
CA ALA A 58 21.97 13.02 -9.92
C ALA A 58 21.88 14.01 -11.09
N HIS A 59 20.67 14.44 -11.46
CA HIS A 59 20.46 15.45 -12.50
C HIS A 59 21.12 16.78 -12.15
N ARG A 60 20.89 17.28 -10.92
CA ARG A 60 21.52 18.51 -10.42
C ARG A 60 23.04 18.45 -10.50
N THR A 61 23.63 17.35 -10.05
CA THR A 61 25.10 17.15 -10.05
C THR A 61 25.65 17.05 -11.46
N ARG A 62 24.95 16.35 -12.37
CA ARG A 62 25.29 16.28 -13.80
C ARG A 62 25.27 17.66 -14.45
N CYS A 63 24.30 18.50 -14.09
CA CYS A 63 24.19 19.88 -14.56
C CYS A 63 25.12 20.86 -13.81
N LYS A 64 25.96 20.39 -12.87
CA LYS A 64 26.86 21.23 -12.04
C LYS A 64 26.13 22.35 -11.28
N MET A 65 24.88 22.10 -10.89
CA MET A 65 24.04 23.06 -10.17
C MET A 65 24.11 22.83 -8.66
N THR A 66 23.90 23.88 -7.86
CA THR A 66 23.74 23.77 -6.40
C THR A 66 22.27 23.71 -6.02
N GLN A 67 21.95 23.27 -4.79
CA GLN A 67 20.55 23.23 -4.34
C GLN A 67 19.95 24.64 -4.27
N GLU A 68 20.78 25.62 -3.92
CA GLU A 68 20.47 27.04 -3.86
C GLU A 68 20.09 27.57 -5.23
N PHE A 69 20.87 27.23 -6.26
CA PHE A 69 20.61 27.65 -7.64
C PHE A 69 19.34 27.02 -8.22
N VAL A 70 19.10 25.72 -7.95
CA VAL A 70 17.86 25.05 -8.36
C VAL A 70 16.65 25.64 -7.64
N ALA A 71 16.80 25.94 -6.34
CA ALA A 71 15.74 26.54 -5.53
C ALA A 71 15.36 27.94 -6.03
N GLU A 72 16.35 28.78 -6.32
CA GLU A 72 16.16 30.11 -6.91
C GLU A 72 15.45 30.03 -8.27
N SER A 73 15.90 29.12 -9.15
CA SER A 73 15.31 28.93 -10.48
C SER A 73 13.85 28.45 -10.43
N LEU A 74 13.49 27.68 -9.41
CA LEU A 74 12.14 27.14 -9.21
C LEU A 74 11.26 28.02 -8.31
N GLY A 75 11.79 29.10 -7.74
CA GLY A 75 11.06 29.96 -6.80
C GLY A 75 10.68 29.27 -5.49
N VAL A 76 11.45 28.28 -5.05
CA VAL A 76 11.22 27.53 -3.80
C VAL A 76 12.37 27.73 -2.83
N SER A 77 12.22 27.30 -1.57
CA SER A 77 13.34 27.36 -0.63
C SER A 77 14.37 26.26 -0.91
N ARG A 78 15.65 26.53 -0.65
CA ARG A 78 16.72 25.51 -0.68
C ARG A 78 16.39 24.30 0.20
N GLN A 79 15.72 24.54 1.33
CA GLN A 79 15.25 23.47 2.22
C GLN A 79 14.21 22.55 1.55
N ALA A 80 13.35 23.08 0.67
CA ALA A 80 12.41 22.28 -0.10
C ALA A 80 13.17 21.33 -1.05
N VAL A 81 14.18 21.82 -1.76
CA VAL A 81 15.05 21.01 -2.62
C VAL A 81 15.80 19.93 -1.83
N SER A 82 16.33 20.28 -0.65
CA SER A 82 16.98 19.33 0.25
C SER A 82 16.03 18.22 0.73
N LYS A 83 14.77 18.56 1.05
CA LYS A 83 13.73 17.59 1.42
C LYS A 83 13.34 16.68 0.24
N TRP A 84 13.30 17.20 -0.98
CA TRP A 84 13.04 16.41 -2.18
C TRP A 84 14.17 15.41 -2.47
N GLU A 85 15.43 15.85 -2.42
CA GLU A 85 16.60 14.99 -2.66
C GLU A 85 16.80 13.92 -1.56
N SER A 86 16.36 14.18 -0.33
CA SER A 86 16.47 13.23 0.80
C SER A 86 15.25 12.32 0.97
N GLY A 87 14.18 12.54 0.20
CA GLY A 87 12.93 11.76 0.30
C GLY A 87 12.14 11.97 1.60
N VAL A 88 12.53 12.96 2.42
CA VAL A 88 11.85 13.28 3.69
C VAL A 88 10.62 14.14 3.39
N SER A 89 9.51 13.46 3.08
CA SER A 89 8.19 14.08 3.09
C SER A 89 7.69 14.10 4.53
N HIS A 90 7.80 15.26 5.19
CA HIS A 90 7.39 15.57 6.56
C HIS A 90 8.28 15.08 7.73
N SER A 91 8.69 16.04 8.55
CA SER A 91 8.44 15.99 10.00
C SER A 91 7.09 16.65 10.27
#